data_AF-A0A662HUC2-F1
#
_entry.id   AF-A0A662HUC2-F1
#
_cell.length_a   1.000
_cell.length_b   1.000
_cell.length_c   1.000
_cell.angle_alpha   90.00
_cell.angle_beta   90.00
_cell.angle_gamma   90.00
#
_symmetry.space_group_name_H-M   'P 1'
#
loop_
_entity.id
_entity.type
_entity.pdbx_description
1 polymer ?
#
loop_
_entity_poly.entity_id
_entity_poly.type
_entity_poly.pdbx_seq_one_letter_code
_entity_poly.pdbx_strand_id
1 'polypeptide(L)'
;MTKKFPDVKNLILIIIDSLRQDHVSFYNKGRPVFDGVPACCTPNLDAFAKRSIVFTNAYPCGLPTIPVRTELWTGQYTLPYRPWRPL
;
A
#
# COMPACT_ATOMS: atom_id res chain seq x y z
N MET A 1 -12.77 -27.36 -16.45
CA MET A 1 -11.32 -27.56 -16.25
C MET A 1 -10.86 -26.59 -15.16
N THR A 2 -10.68 -27.06 -13.92
CA THR A 2 -10.28 -26.21 -12.79
C THR A 2 -8.78 -25.92 -12.89
N LYS A 3 -8.40 -24.66 -13.09
CA LYS A 3 -7.01 -24.22 -13.09
C LYS A 3 -6.45 -24.41 -11.67
N LYS A 4 -5.55 -25.38 -11.49
CA LYS A 4 -4.77 -25.50 -10.26
C LYS A 4 -3.74 -24.38 -10.24
N PHE A 5 -3.81 -23.50 -9.26
CA PHE A 5 -2.75 -22.53 -9.01
C PHE A 5 -1.50 -23.24 -8.47
N PRO A 6 -0.30 -22.73 -8.76
CA PRO A 6 0.92 -23.28 -8.19
C PRO A 6 0.89 -23.21 -6.65
N ASP A 7 1.56 -24.16 -6.01
CA ASP A 7 1.71 -24.19 -4.56
C ASP A 7 2.58 -23.01 -4.08
N VAL A 8 1.94 -22.04 -3.42
CA VAL A 8 2.62 -20.83 -2.92
C VAL A 8 3.18 -21.13 -1.54
N LYS A 9 4.49 -21.35 -1.46
CA LYS A 9 5.16 -21.70 -0.20
C LYS A 9 5.36 -20.52 0.76
N ASN A 10 5.48 -19.30 0.24
CA ASN A 10 5.78 -18.10 1.04
C ASN A 10 4.90 -16.92 0.61
N LEU A 11 4.42 -16.16 1.59
CA LEU A 11 3.75 -14.88 1.41
C LEU A 11 4.45 -13.84 2.29
N ILE A 12 4.92 -12.75 1.68
CA ILE A 12 5.56 -11.63 2.39
C ILE A 12 4.72 -10.39 2.17
N LEU A 13 4.20 -9.82 3.27
CA LEU A 13 3.45 -8.58 3.27
C LEU A 13 4.29 -7.46 3.89
N ILE A 14 4.64 -6.45 3.10
CA ILE A 14 5.37 -5.26 3.55
C ILE A 14 4.38 -4.09 3.59
N ILE A 15 4.22 -3.49 4.76
CA ILE A 15 3.36 -2.32 4.97
C ILE A 15 4.21 -1.20 5.56
N ILE A 16 4.17 -0.02 4.93
CA ILE A 16 4.84 1.19 5.40
C ILE A 16 3.77 2.13 5.95
N ASP A 17 3.91 2.53 7.22
CA ASP A 17 2.94 3.39 7.86
C ASP A 17 3.04 4.82 7.30
N SER A 18 1.88 5.45 7.07
CA SER A 18 1.78 6.84 6.63
C SER A 18 2.50 7.18 5.31
N LEU A 19 2.74 6.17 4.44
CA LEU A 19 3.31 6.37 3.11
C LEU A 19 2.22 6.75 2.11
N ARG A 20 2.27 7.99 1.62
CA ARG A 20 1.42 8.43 0.50
C ARG A 20 2.04 8.03 -0.84
N GLN A 21 1.16 7.80 -1.82
CA GLN A 21 1.54 7.40 -3.17
C GLN A 21 2.48 8.41 -3.86
N ASP A 22 2.26 9.71 -3.67
CA ASP A 22 3.06 10.79 -4.24
C ASP A 22 4.48 10.90 -3.64
N HIS A 23 4.76 10.19 -2.55
CA HIS A 23 6.08 10.08 -1.92
C HIS A 23 6.87 8.84 -2.37
N VAL A 24 6.46 8.19 -3.46
CA VAL A 24 7.20 7.10 -4.10
C VAL A 24 7.58 7.54 -5.51
N SER A 25 8.86 7.44 -5.86
CA SER A 25 9.41 8.03 -7.08
C SER A 25 8.86 7.39 -8.36
N PHE A 26 8.50 6.12 -8.30
CA PHE A 26 7.76 5.43 -9.37
C PHE A 26 6.45 6.16 -9.74
N TYR A 27 5.69 6.67 -8.77
CA TYR A 27 4.41 7.33 -9.03
C TYR A 27 4.57 8.81 -9.40
N ASN A 28 5.42 9.56 -8.69
CA ASN A 28 5.62 11.00 -8.97
C ASN A 28 6.59 11.28 -10.13
N LYS A 29 7.24 10.24 -10.68
CA LYS A 29 8.18 10.31 -11.80
C LYS A 29 9.39 11.21 -11.52
N GLY A 30 9.87 11.20 -10.27
CA GLY A 30 11.01 12.00 -9.82
C GLY A 30 10.72 13.50 -9.80
N ARG A 31 9.45 13.91 -9.71
CA ARG A 31 9.06 15.32 -9.63
C ARG A 31 8.79 15.72 -8.17
N PRO A 32 9.16 16.95 -7.77
CA PRO A 32 8.80 17.47 -6.47
C PRO A 32 7.28 17.62 -6.37
N VAL A 33 6.73 17.30 -5.20
CA VAL A 33 5.27 17.35 -4.91
C VAL A 33 4.90 18.64 -4.19
N PHE A 34 5.81 19.17 -3.38
CA PHE A 34 5.62 20.40 -2.62
C PHE A 34 6.75 21.38 -2.92
N ASP A 35 6.43 22.66 -2.84
CA ASP A 35 7.42 23.73 -3.00
C ASP A 35 8.50 23.64 -1.91
N GLY A 36 9.75 23.79 -2.31
CA GLY A 36 10.90 23.69 -1.40
C GLY A 36 11.24 22.27 -0.93
N VAL A 37 10.51 21.24 -1.40
CA VAL A 37 10.80 19.83 -1.07
C VAL A 37 11.39 19.13 -2.30
N PRO A 38 12.59 18.52 -2.20
CA PRO A 38 13.16 17.78 -3.31
C PRO A 38 12.27 16.58 -3.67
N ALA A 39 12.34 16.14 -4.93
CA ALA A 39 11.68 14.92 -5.35
C ALA A 39 12.12 13.74 -4.48
N CYS A 40 11.18 12.87 -4.10
CA CYS A 40 11.54 11.69 -3.34
C CYS A 40 12.39 10.72 -4.19
N CYS A 41 13.22 9.93 -3.52
CA CYS A 41 14.09 8.94 -4.15
C CYS A 41 13.83 7.57 -3.50
N THR A 42 13.18 6.65 -4.23
CA THR A 42 12.86 5.30 -3.73
C THR A 42 13.37 4.20 -4.67
N PRO A 43 14.69 4.07 -4.89
CA PRO A 43 15.25 3.20 -5.94
C PRO A 43 14.88 1.71 -5.78
N ASN A 44 14.77 1.22 -4.54
CA ASN A 44 14.37 -0.17 -4.28
C ASN A 44 12.89 -0.43 -4.61
N LEU A 45 12.00 0.53 -4.29
CA LEU A 45 10.59 0.43 -4.66
C LEU A 45 10.41 0.54 -6.17
N ASP A 46 11.17 1.42 -6.82
CA ASP A 46 11.13 1.60 -8.27
C ASP A 46 11.61 0.34 -9.01
N ALA A 47 12.68 -0.29 -8.53
CA ALA A 47 13.18 -1.54 -9.07
C ALA A 47 12.18 -2.69 -8.88
N PHE A 48 11.50 -2.73 -7.74
CA PHE A 48 10.45 -3.71 -7.45
C PHE A 48 9.21 -3.50 -8.34
N ALA A 49 8.76 -2.25 -8.49
CA ALA A 49 7.60 -1.89 -9.29
C ALA A 49 7.75 -2.28 -10.77
N LYS A 50 8.96 -2.13 -11.35
CA LYS A 50 9.27 -2.54 -12.74
C LYS A 50 9.05 -4.03 -13.03
N ARG A 51 9.01 -4.87 -11.98
CA ARG A 51 8.85 -6.33 -12.06
C ARG A 51 7.52 -6.80 -11.47
N SER A 52 6.63 -5.88 -11.14
CA SER A 52 5.40 -6.16 -10.40
C SER A 52 4.17 -5.69 -11.18
N ILE A 53 3.01 -6.19 -10.78
CA ILE A 53 1.74 -5.54 -11.12
C ILE A 53 1.56 -4.38 -10.14
N VAL A 54 1.39 -3.18 -10.68
CA VAL A 54 1.26 -1.96 -9.88
C VAL A 54 -0.15 -1.41 -10.00
N PHE A 55 -0.78 -1.13 -8.85
CA PHE A 55 -2.09 -0.51 -8.79
C PHE A 55 -1.94 1.00 -8.62
N THR A 56 -2.50 1.79 -9.54
CA THR A 56 -2.46 3.26 -9.46
C THR A 56 -3.61 3.86 -8.65
N ASN A 57 -4.66 3.07 -8.41
CA ASN A 57 -5.91 3.45 -7.75
C ASN A 57 -6.21 2.49 -6.59
N ALA A 58 -5.27 2.35 -5.65
CA ALA A 58 -5.43 1.53 -4.45
C ALA A 58 -5.79 2.43 -3.25
N TYR A 59 -6.95 2.20 -2.65
CA TYR A 59 -7.47 3.00 -1.55
C TYR A 59 -7.84 2.10 -0.36
N PRO A 60 -7.51 2.49 0.88
CA PRO A 60 -8.06 1.81 2.05
C PRO A 60 -9.56 2.10 2.17
N CYS A 61 -10.35 1.20 2.76
CA CYS A 61 -11.74 1.52 3.09
C CYS A 61 -11.84 2.56 4.22
N GLY A 62 -10.96 2.48 5.22
CA GLY A 62 -11.03 3.35 6.39
C GLY A 62 -9.68 3.63 7.03
N LEU A 63 -9.42 4.90 7.35
CA LEU A 63 -8.27 5.37 8.13
C LEU A 63 -8.71 5.63 9.60
N PRO A 64 -7.81 5.63 10.62
CA PRO A 64 -6.33 5.60 10.57
C PRO A 64 -5.72 4.17 10.69
N THR A 65 -4.47 4.05 11.16
CA THR A 65 -3.65 2.83 11.19
C THR A 65 -4.35 1.55 11.63
N ILE A 66 -5.09 1.55 12.74
CA ILE A 66 -5.73 0.33 13.28
C ILE A 66 -6.89 -0.16 12.39
N PRO A 67 -7.83 0.70 11.95
CA PRO A 67 -8.81 0.34 10.92
C PRO A 67 -8.19 -0.29 9.66
N VAL A 68 -7.20 0.35 9.02
CA VAL A 68 -6.57 -0.19 7.79
C VAL A 68 -5.94 -1.56 8.05
N ARG A 69 -5.17 -1.70 9.13
CA ARG A 69 -4.53 -3.00 9.44
C ARG A 69 -5.55 -4.09 9.67
N THR A 70 -6.66 -3.79 10.33
CA THR A 70 -7.73 -4.78 10.56
C THR A 70 -8.35 -5.22 9.24
N GLU A 71 -8.64 -4.28 8.33
CA GLU A 71 -9.15 -4.58 6.99
C GLU A 71 -8.20 -5.47 6.19
N LEU A 72 -6.90 -5.17 6.20
CA LEU A 72 -5.88 -5.98 5.52
C LEU A 72 -5.78 -7.40 6.07
N TRP A 73 -6.04 -7.60 7.36
CA TRP A 73 -6.01 -8.91 8.01
C TRP A 73 -7.29 -9.73 7.81
N THR A 74 -8.46 -9.08 7.83
CA THR A 74 -9.75 -9.78 7.79
C THR A 74 -10.37 -9.81 6.41
N GLY A 75 -9.97 -8.93 5.49
CA GLY A 75 -10.66 -8.72 4.22
C GLY A 75 -12.07 -8.17 4.39
N GLN A 76 -12.36 -7.50 5.51
CA GLN A 76 -13.69 -6.95 5.84
C GLN A 76 -13.61 -5.44 6.10
N TYR A 77 -14.71 -4.74 5.82
CA TYR A 77 -14.85 -3.35 6.22
C TYR A 77 -14.81 -3.20 7.73
N THR A 78 -14.20 -2.12 8.21
CA THR A 78 -13.93 -1.93 9.65
C THR A 78 -14.81 -0.86 10.26
N LEU A 79 -14.76 0.39 9.78
CA LEU A 79 -15.49 1.52 10.35
C LEU A 79 -16.99 1.28 10.61
N PRO A 80 -17.75 0.54 9.76
CA PRO A 80 -19.16 0.26 10.04
C PRO A 80 -19.40 -0.68 11.22
N TYR A 81 -18.41 -1.51 11.60
CA TYR A 81 -18.58 -2.62 12.55
C TYR A 81 -17.61 -2.57 13.73
N ARG A 82 -16.56 -1.75 13.64
CA ARG A 82 -15.54 -1.53 14.67
C ARG A 82 -15.34 -0.03 14.87
N PRO A 83 -15.93 0.57 15.93
CA PRO A 83 -15.74 1.99 16.22
C PRO A 83 -14.29 2.28 16.60
N TRP A 84 -13.91 3.55 16.44
CA TRP A 84 -12.62 4.04 16.91
C TRP A 84 -12.45 3.76 18.41
N ARG A 85 -11.24 3.37 18.81
CA ARG A 85 -10.85 3.20 20.21
C ARG A 85 -9.54 3.95 20.46
N PRO A 86 -9.37 4.58 21.63
CA PRO A 86 -8.09 5.13 22.04
C PRO A 86 -7.03 4.02 22.09
N LEU A 87 -5.78 4.42 21.88
CA LEU A 87 -4.61 3.56 22.16
C LEU A 87 -4.45 3.32 23.65
#